data_AF-A0A2L0F8C8-F1
#
_entry.id   AF-A0A2L0F8C8-F1
#
_cell.length_a   1.000
_cell.length_b   1.000
_cell.length_c   1.000
_cell.angle_alpha   90.00
_cell.angle_beta   90.00
_cell.angle_gamma   90.00
#
_symmetry.space_group_name_H-M   'P 1'
#
loop_
_entity.id
_entity.type
_entity.pdbx_description
1 polymer ?
#
loop_
_entity_poly.entity_id
_entity_poly.type
_entity_poly.pdbx_seq_one_letter_code
_entity_poly.pdbx_strand_id
1 'polypeptide(L)'
;MSGEAKLGRLFKSALGHYLERQRAKPGRITRTAYDDYVQSSTEVARAVSYPSLGALLGFYDQLAVEVITDQASAGVGPLSLQVHLAHSGDGFVWALKQPAPLTHADTLSLTGRTYLDIGFDDGAAPSMGVVRLELTLQAVAGPVRARVRVNVTANNLSEREFSVAVRKAQGQEPAVDAYDRCYPSGSRIHPAKVKHLLGYWSYTHKLHLDFENVAVIVPPGQMVCFNASDDYILVERGKVVWSSRAYWEQMYLKPHSGPKRTAEDPKPDAKLEYDD
;
A
#
# COMPACT_ATOMS: atom_id res chain seq x y z
N MET A 1 22.05 -44.27 -10.93
CA MET A 1 20.69 -43.71 -11.05
C MET A 1 20.81 -42.20 -11.21
N SER A 2 20.31 -41.70 -12.35
CA SER A 2 20.68 -40.44 -13.02
C SER A 2 20.26 -39.16 -12.27
N GLY A 3 21.17 -38.20 -12.19
CA GLY A 3 20.96 -36.85 -11.64
C GLY A 3 19.92 -36.01 -12.39
N GLU A 4 19.54 -36.39 -13.61
CA GLU A 4 18.51 -35.70 -14.39
C GLU A 4 17.12 -35.85 -13.76
N ALA A 5 16.84 -36.96 -13.08
CA ALA A 5 15.57 -37.19 -12.41
C ALA A 5 15.37 -36.25 -11.19
N LYS A 6 16.44 -35.70 -10.63
CA LYS A 6 16.42 -34.80 -9.47
C LYS A 6 16.18 -33.34 -9.91
N LEU A 7 16.78 -32.92 -11.03
CA LEU A 7 16.54 -31.62 -11.66
C LEU A 7 15.10 -31.48 -12.20
N GLY A 8 14.56 -32.54 -12.80
CA GLY A 8 13.17 -32.55 -13.28
C GLY A 8 12.12 -32.42 -12.17
N ARG A 9 12.40 -32.90 -10.94
CA ARG A 9 11.51 -32.72 -9.77
C ARG A 9 11.58 -31.32 -9.19
N LEU A 10 12.76 -30.71 -9.15
CA LEU A 10 12.93 -29.32 -8.69
C LEU A 10 12.25 -28.32 -9.63
N PHE A 11 12.36 -28.52 -10.95
CA PHE A 11 11.67 -27.68 -11.93
C PHE A 11 10.15 -27.82 -11.85
N LYS A 12 9.61 -29.03 -11.67
CA LYS A 12 8.16 -29.24 -11.49
C LYS A 12 7.62 -28.65 -10.19
N SER A 13 8.41 -28.63 -9.11
CA SER A 13 8.05 -27.98 -7.84
C SER A 13 8.06 -26.45 -7.96
N ALA A 14 9.08 -25.87 -8.58
CA ALA A 14 9.17 -24.43 -8.79
C ALA A 14 8.08 -23.91 -9.75
N LEU A 15 7.80 -24.63 -10.83
CA LEU A 15 6.74 -24.31 -11.78
C LEU A 15 5.35 -24.53 -11.17
N GLY A 16 5.18 -25.56 -10.35
CA GLY A 16 3.96 -25.80 -9.57
C GLY A 16 3.67 -24.65 -8.61
N HIS A 17 4.66 -24.24 -7.82
CA HIS A 17 4.53 -23.06 -6.96
C HIS A 17 4.34 -21.76 -7.75
N TYR A 18 4.91 -21.61 -8.95
CA TYR A 18 4.70 -20.44 -9.81
C TYR A 18 3.28 -20.38 -10.40
N LEU A 19 2.72 -21.52 -10.81
CA LEU A 19 1.35 -21.60 -11.31
C LEU A 19 0.31 -21.48 -10.19
N GLU A 20 0.66 -21.91 -8.98
CA GLU A 20 -0.16 -21.69 -7.78
C GLU A 20 -0.05 -20.23 -7.28
N ARG A 21 1.10 -19.56 -7.49
CA ARG A 21 1.28 -18.09 -7.33
C ARG A 21 0.37 -17.29 -8.25
N GLN A 22 0.23 -17.70 -9.52
CA GLN A 22 -0.66 -17.05 -10.51
C GLN A 22 -2.17 -17.16 -10.17
N ARG A 23 -2.56 -18.05 -9.26
CA ARG A 23 -3.96 -18.16 -8.78
C ARG A 23 -4.27 -17.26 -7.61
N ALA A 24 -3.26 -16.69 -6.94
CA ALA A 24 -3.50 -15.63 -5.96
C ALA A 24 -3.95 -14.39 -6.74
N LYS A 25 -5.14 -13.87 -6.44
CA LYS A 25 -5.62 -12.61 -7.04
C LYS A 25 -4.53 -11.54 -6.86
N PRO A 26 -4.27 -10.68 -7.86
CA PRO A 26 -3.44 -9.48 -7.69
C PRO A 26 -4.10 -8.65 -6.61
N GLY A 27 -3.56 -8.77 -5.40
CA GLY A 27 -4.30 -8.51 -4.18
C GLY A 27 -3.41 -7.75 -3.25
N ARG A 28 -3.74 -6.48 -3.04
CA ARG A 28 -3.21 -5.70 -1.94
C ARG A 28 -3.45 -6.49 -0.65
N ILE A 29 -2.40 -6.72 0.13
CA ILE A 29 -2.53 -7.27 1.48
C ILE A 29 -2.23 -6.18 2.50
N THR A 30 -2.98 -6.15 3.60
CA THR A 30 -2.64 -5.33 4.76
C THR A 30 -2.52 -6.24 5.97
N ARG A 31 -1.37 -6.18 6.66
CA ARG A 31 -1.03 -7.03 7.81
C ARG A 31 -0.26 -6.24 8.85
N THR A 32 -0.47 -6.58 10.12
CA THR A 32 0.40 -6.11 11.20
C THR A 32 1.67 -6.94 11.21
N ALA A 33 2.81 -6.31 10.95
CA ALA A 33 4.12 -6.93 10.88
C ALA A 33 4.85 -6.97 12.23
N TYR A 34 4.44 -6.12 13.16
CA TYR A 34 4.95 -6.02 14.53
C TYR A 34 3.91 -5.33 15.42
N ASP A 35 3.67 -5.82 16.65
CA ASP A 35 2.88 -5.14 17.69
C ASP A 35 3.39 -5.62 19.05
N ASP A 36 4.48 -5.02 19.51
CA ASP A 36 5.09 -5.35 20.81
C ASP A 36 5.95 -4.18 21.31
N TYR A 37 6.57 -4.34 22.48
CA TYR A 37 7.56 -3.43 23.00
C TYR A 37 8.90 -3.59 22.31
N VAL A 38 9.53 -2.47 21.99
CA VAL A 38 10.96 -2.37 21.68
C VAL A 38 11.60 -1.72 22.89
N GLN A 39 12.44 -2.46 23.62
CA GLN A 39 13.01 -1.97 24.88
C GLN A 39 14.43 -2.49 25.13
N SER A 40 15.23 -1.68 25.83
CA SER A 40 16.58 -2.02 26.28
C SER A 40 16.89 -1.32 27.60
N SER A 41 17.80 -1.89 28.38
CA SER A 41 18.41 -1.23 29.53
C SER A 41 19.46 -0.18 29.14
N THR A 42 19.84 -0.13 27.86
CA THR A 42 20.77 0.82 27.25
C THR A 42 20.05 1.76 26.29
N GLU A 43 20.80 2.66 25.66
CA GLU A 43 20.33 3.72 24.78
C GLU A 43 19.84 3.26 23.41
N VAL A 44 20.04 1.98 23.06
CA VAL A 44 19.59 1.40 21.79
C VAL A 44 18.85 0.10 22.05
N ALA A 45 17.66 -0.02 21.45
CA ALA A 45 16.89 -1.26 21.38
C ALA A 45 16.62 -1.61 19.91
N ARG A 46 16.73 -2.90 19.58
CA ARG A 46 16.47 -3.41 18.22
C ARG A 46 15.40 -4.48 18.25
N ALA A 47 14.55 -4.48 17.24
CA ALA A 47 13.55 -5.50 17.02
C ALA A 47 13.40 -5.81 15.53
N VAL A 48 12.81 -6.96 15.23
CA VAL A 48 12.50 -7.36 13.85
C VAL A 48 11.03 -7.75 13.73
N SER A 49 10.44 -7.53 12.57
CA SER A 49 9.07 -8.00 12.26
C SER A 49 8.94 -9.51 12.42
N TYR A 50 7.71 -10.00 12.56
CA TYR A 50 7.43 -11.44 12.69
C TYR A 50 8.04 -12.26 11.54
N PRO A 51 8.88 -13.28 11.83
CA PRO A 51 9.55 -14.08 10.81
C PRO A 51 8.58 -14.79 9.84
N SER A 52 7.39 -15.16 10.32
CA SER A 52 6.34 -15.80 9.52
C SER A 52 5.85 -14.95 8.35
N LEU A 53 6.07 -13.64 8.40
CA LEU A 53 5.71 -12.73 7.32
C LEU A 53 6.84 -12.54 6.31
N GLY A 54 8.05 -13.04 6.56
CA GLY A 54 9.19 -12.60 5.77
C GLY A 54 9.16 -13.04 4.31
N ALA A 55 8.72 -14.29 4.06
CA ALA A 55 8.49 -14.78 2.70
C ALA A 55 7.29 -14.08 2.03
N LEU A 56 6.27 -13.73 2.82
CA LEU A 56 5.11 -13.00 2.32
C LEU A 56 5.48 -11.57 1.92
N LEU A 57 6.24 -10.85 2.74
CA LEU A 57 6.69 -9.50 2.44
C LEU A 57 7.68 -9.48 1.27
N GLY A 58 8.56 -10.48 1.18
CA GLY A 58 9.51 -10.62 0.07
C GLY A 58 8.87 -11.02 -1.26
N PHE A 59 7.61 -11.46 -1.24
CA PHE A 59 6.85 -11.76 -2.46
C PHE A 59 6.44 -10.50 -3.23
N TYR A 60 6.22 -9.39 -2.53
CA TYR A 60 5.74 -8.14 -3.12
C TYR A 60 6.92 -7.23 -3.48
N ASP A 61 6.77 -6.47 -4.57
CA ASP A 61 7.77 -5.50 -5.01
C ASP A 61 7.63 -4.14 -4.32
N GLN A 62 6.40 -3.78 -3.91
CA GLN A 62 6.11 -2.52 -3.24
C GLN A 62 5.49 -2.74 -1.86
N LEU A 63 6.00 -2.01 -0.87
CA LEU A 63 5.53 -2.04 0.51
C LEU A 63 5.28 -0.61 1.00
N ALA A 64 4.11 -0.36 1.57
CA ALA A 64 3.82 0.85 2.35
C ALA A 64 3.74 0.48 3.83
N VAL A 65 4.44 1.25 4.68
CA VAL A 65 4.65 0.94 6.09
C VAL A 65 4.11 2.08 6.93
N GLU A 66 3.07 1.80 7.70
CA GLU A 66 2.50 2.70 8.70
C GLU A 66 3.01 2.27 10.08
N VAL A 67 3.55 3.22 10.83
CA VAL A 67 4.10 2.97 12.17
C VAL A 67 3.39 3.83 13.19
N ILE A 68 2.93 3.18 14.26
CA ILE A 68 2.30 3.81 15.41
C ILE A 68 3.15 3.47 16.63
N THR A 69 3.50 4.49 17.40
CA THR A 69 4.23 4.31 18.65
C THR A 69 3.46 4.93 19.80
N ASP A 70 3.42 4.26 20.94
CA ASP A 70 2.93 4.82 22.19
C ASP A 70 3.72 4.29 23.39
N GLN A 71 3.46 4.83 24.58
CA GLN A 71 4.14 4.46 25.82
C GLN A 71 5.67 4.55 25.71
N ALA A 72 6.15 5.61 25.05
CA ALA A 72 7.55 5.83 24.78
C ALA A 72 8.23 6.46 26.00
N SER A 73 9.40 5.96 26.38
CA SER A 73 10.22 6.47 27.48
C SER A 73 11.70 6.36 27.13
N ALA A 74 12.47 7.39 27.51
CA ALA A 74 13.92 7.42 27.41
C ALA A 74 14.53 7.84 28.75
N GLY A 75 15.69 7.27 29.08
CA GLY A 75 16.47 7.69 30.24
C GLY A 75 16.98 9.12 30.09
N VAL A 76 17.62 9.42 28.95
CA VAL A 76 18.21 10.73 28.65
C VAL A 76 18.02 11.09 27.18
N GLY A 77 17.55 12.32 26.94
CA GLY A 77 17.48 12.93 25.61
C GLY A 77 16.25 12.52 24.77
N PRO A 78 16.15 13.04 23.54
CA PRO A 78 15.09 12.66 22.61
C PRO A 78 15.17 11.18 22.26
N LEU A 79 14.01 10.58 22.05
CA LEU A 79 13.86 9.19 21.63
C LEU A 79 13.49 9.16 20.15
N SER A 80 14.23 8.40 19.35
CA SER A 80 14.03 8.26 17.90
C SER A 80 13.67 6.82 17.55
N LEU A 81 12.87 6.64 16.50
CA LEU A 81 12.58 5.33 15.92
C LEU A 81 12.90 5.36 14.43
N GLN A 82 13.65 4.37 13.98
CA GLN A 82 13.95 4.14 12.57
C GLN A 82 13.43 2.76 12.17
N VAL A 83 12.76 2.69 11.02
CA VAL A 83 12.32 1.43 10.42
C VAL A 83 13.01 1.25 9.07
N HIS A 84 13.73 0.15 8.95
CA HIS A 84 14.45 -0.24 7.75
C HIS A 84 13.81 -1.48 7.13
N LEU A 85 13.87 -1.57 5.80
CA LEU A 85 13.64 -2.84 5.12
C LEU A 85 14.97 -3.58 5.02
N ALA A 86 15.03 -4.83 5.47
CA ALA A 86 16.15 -5.71 5.23
C ALA A 86 15.72 -6.91 4.38
N HIS A 87 16.57 -7.32 3.45
CA HIS A 87 16.31 -8.47 2.58
C HIS A 87 17.41 -9.53 2.72
N SER A 88 17.05 -10.78 2.45
CA SER A 88 17.94 -11.93 2.49
C SER A 88 17.52 -12.96 1.45
N GLY A 89 18.51 -13.63 0.84
CA GLY A 89 18.28 -14.76 -0.04
C GLY A 89 18.24 -16.12 0.69
N ASP A 90 18.87 -16.20 1.86
CA ASP A 90 19.06 -17.44 2.63
C ASP A 90 18.42 -17.40 4.03
N GLY A 91 17.94 -16.23 4.47
CA GLY A 91 17.41 -16.00 5.82
C GLY A 91 18.48 -15.81 6.89
N PHE A 92 19.76 -15.90 6.56
CA PHE A 92 20.89 -15.81 7.49
C PHE A 92 21.63 -14.49 7.35
N VAL A 93 21.96 -14.10 6.11
CA VAL A 93 22.65 -12.84 5.82
C VAL A 93 21.63 -11.80 5.39
N TRP A 94 21.56 -10.71 6.14
CA TRP A 94 20.59 -9.63 5.93
C TRP A 94 21.31 -8.38 5.48
N ALA A 95 20.85 -7.80 4.37
CA ALA A 95 21.29 -6.51 3.88
C ALA A 95 20.14 -5.50 3.97
N LEU A 96 20.46 -4.24 4.28
CA LEU A 96 19.47 -3.18 4.25
C LEU A 96 19.15 -2.80 2.80
N LYS A 97 17.88 -2.73 2.46
CA LYS A 97 17.43 -2.23 1.16
C LYS A 97 17.58 -0.71 1.13
N GLN A 98 18.16 -0.18 0.06
CA GLN A 98 18.38 1.25 -0.14
C GLN A 98 17.34 1.85 -1.09
N PRO A 99 16.97 3.13 -0.93
CA PRO A 99 17.43 4.03 0.14
C PRO A 99 16.78 3.73 1.50
N ALA A 100 17.56 3.80 2.56
CA ALA A 100 17.11 3.61 3.95
C ALA A 100 17.27 4.91 4.76
N PRO A 101 16.41 5.16 5.78
CA PRO A 101 15.31 4.33 6.29
C PRO A 101 14.00 4.47 5.49
N LEU A 102 13.08 3.50 5.62
CA LEU A 102 11.73 3.59 5.04
C LEU A 102 10.91 4.69 5.72
N THR A 103 11.01 4.77 7.05
CA THR A 103 10.40 5.82 7.85
C THR A 103 11.27 6.07 9.08
N HIS A 104 11.28 7.32 9.53
CA HIS A 104 12.03 7.76 10.70
C HIS A 104 11.26 8.85 11.45
N ALA A 105 11.41 8.88 12.76
CA ALA A 105 11.05 10.03 13.59
C ALA A 105 12.20 10.35 14.52
N ASP A 106 12.70 11.59 14.41
CA ASP A 106 13.83 12.08 15.22
C ASP A 106 13.42 12.32 16.68
N THR A 107 12.12 12.50 16.96
CA THR A 107 11.62 12.66 18.31
C THR A 107 10.21 12.07 18.45
N LEU A 108 10.10 11.01 19.23
CA LEU A 108 8.83 10.41 19.66
C LEU A 108 8.22 11.20 20.83
N SER A 109 6.89 11.20 20.89
CA SER A 109 6.16 11.75 22.04
C SER A 109 6.33 10.81 23.24
N LEU A 110 6.82 11.36 24.35
CA LEU A 110 6.95 10.61 25.62
C LEU A 110 5.62 10.56 26.41
N THR A 111 4.66 11.41 26.07
CA THR A 111 3.39 11.56 26.81
C THR A 111 2.16 11.12 26.01
N GLY A 112 2.32 10.86 24.71
CA GLY A 112 1.23 10.55 23.80
C GLY A 112 1.59 9.50 22.76
N ARG A 113 0.71 9.35 21.78
CA ARG A 113 0.92 8.49 20.62
C ARG A 113 1.57 9.30 19.51
N THR A 114 2.60 8.73 18.88
CA THR A 114 3.22 9.30 17.67
C THR A 114 2.87 8.42 16.47
N TYR A 115 2.31 9.05 15.46
CA TYR A 115 2.11 8.47 14.12
C TYR A 115 3.28 8.93 13.26
N LEU A 116 4.00 7.98 12.67
CA LEU A 116 5.09 8.31 11.75
C LEU A 116 4.53 8.44 10.34
N ASP A 117 5.23 9.20 9.51
CA ASP A 117 4.95 9.26 8.08
C ASP A 117 5.01 7.86 7.47
N ILE A 118 4.10 7.59 6.54
CA ILE A 118 4.03 6.31 5.84
C ILE A 118 5.29 6.17 5.00
N GLY A 119 6.15 5.24 5.40
CA GLY A 119 7.32 4.86 4.61
C GLY A 119 6.90 4.04 3.40
N PHE A 120 7.59 4.18 2.28
CA PHE A 120 7.29 3.38 1.09
C PHE A 120 8.56 2.81 0.45
N ASP A 121 8.41 1.59 -0.05
CA ASP A 121 9.34 0.91 -0.95
C ASP A 121 8.76 1.02 -2.36
N ASP A 122 9.45 1.75 -3.24
CA ASP A 122 9.01 2.02 -4.61
C ASP A 122 9.14 0.80 -5.53
N GLY A 123 9.84 -0.24 -5.07
CA GLY A 123 10.10 -1.45 -5.83
C GLY A 123 11.20 -1.33 -6.87
N ALA A 124 11.96 -0.23 -6.89
CA ALA A 124 13.05 -0.03 -7.85
C ALA A 124 14.18 -1.07 -7.71
N ALA A 125 14.40 -1.57 -6.49
CA ALA A 125 15.33 -2.65 -6.20
C ALA A 125 14.57 -3.94 -5.85
N PRO A 126 14.77 -5.07 -6.57
CA PRO A 126 14.13 -6.33 -6.20
C PRO A 126 14.68 -6.89 -4.89
N SER A 127 13.82 -7.52 -4.09
CA SER A 127 14.21 -8.21 -2.86
C SER A 127 14.80 -9.59 -3.16
N MET A 128 15.77 -10.04 -2.36
CA MET A 128 16.47 -11.33 -2.57
C MET A 128 15.63 -12.57 -2.24
N GLY A 129 14.38 -12.42 -1.80
CA GLY A 129 13.41 -13.50 -1.60
C GLY A 129 12.71 -13.46 -0.24
N VAL A 130 13.43 -13.13 0.83
CA VAL A 130 12.86 -12.95 2.17
C VAL A 130 13.11 -11.51 2.63
N VAL A 131 12.10 -10.89 3.21
CA VAL A 131 12.16 -9.51 3.70
C VAL A 131 11.81 -9.45 5.18
N ARG A 132 12.41 -8.54 5.94
CA ARG A 132 11.98 -8.20 7.29
C ARG A 132 12.05 -6.69 7.49
N LEU A 133 11.29 -6.20 8.46
CA LEU A 133 11.47 -4.84 8.97
C LEU A 133 12.43 -4.89 10.15
N GLU A 134 13.44 -4.03 10.13
CA GLU A 134 14.35 -3.80 11.26
C GLU A 134 13.98 -2.48 11.93
N LEU A 135 13.63 -2.56 13.21
CA LEU A 135 13.26 -1.43 14.03
C LEU A 135 14.44 -1.10 14.95
N THR A 136 14.86 0.17 14.94
CA THR A 136 15.87 0.68 15.86
C THR A 136 15.28 1.83 16.65
N LEU A 137 15.14 1.63 17.96
CA LEU A 137 14.74 2.64 18.92
C LEU A 137 16.00 3.16 19.62
N GLN A 138 16.24 4.47 19.59
CA GLN A 138 17.48 5.06 20.10
C GLN A 138 17.25 6.37 20.85
N ALA A 139 17.92 6.54 21.99
CA ALA A 139 18.02 7.82 22.70
C ALA A 139 19.48 8.26 22.86
N VAL A 140 19.72 9.35 23.59
CA VAL A 140 21.08 9.87 23.83
C VAL A 140 21.84 8.98 24.82
N ALA A 141 21.20 8.59 25.92
CA ALA A 141 21.77 7.69 26.92
C ALA A 141 20.67 7.03 27.78
N GLY A 142 21.01 5.90 28.42
CA GLY A 142 20.15 5.23 29.40
C GLY A 142 19.04 4.38 28.78
N PRO A 143 18.17 3.76 29.60
CA PRO A 143 17.19 2.78 29.13
C PRO A 143 16.17 3.41 28.18
N VAL A 144 15.76 2.64 27.16
CA VAL A 144 14.73 3.03 26.19
C VAL A 144 13.61 2.02 26.14
N ARG A 145 12.38 2.48 25.93
CA ARG A 145 11.20 1.64 25.76
C ARG A 145 10.16 2.36 24.92
N ALA A 146 9.53 1.66 23.98
CA ALA A 146 8.31 2.11 23.33
C ALA A 146 7.47 0.91 22.92
N ARG A 147 6.15 1.02 22.97
CA ARG A 147 5.28 0.07 22.27
C ARG A 147 5.17 0.51 20.83
N VAL A 148 5.46 -0.41 19.91
CA VAL A 148 5.48 -0.13 18.47
C VAL A 148 4.52 -1.08 17.77
N ARG A 149 3.64 -0.51 16.95
CA ARG A 149 2.82 -1.26 15.99
C ARG A 149 3.22 -0.86 14.58
N VAL A 150 3.52 -1.85 13.75
CA VAL A 150 3.82 -1.66 12.33
C VAL A 150 2.80 -2.37 11.48
N ASN A 151 2.07 -1.61 10.67
CA ASN A 151 1.18 -2.13 9.65
C ASN A 151 1.86 -2.02 8.28
N VAL A 152 1.87 -3.12 7.54
CA VAL A 152 2.40 -3.16 6.18
C VAL A 152 1.26 -3.40 5.21
N THR A 153 1.22 -2.57 4.18
CA THR A 153 0.40 -2.77 2.99
C THR A 153 1.31 -3.13 1.83
N ALA A 154 1.13 -4.31 1.26
CA ALA A 154 1.95 -4.76 0.13
C ALA A 154 1.17 -4.71 -1.18
N ASN A 155 1.86 -4.40 -2.27
CA ASN A 155 1.34 -4.35 -3.64
C ASN A 155 2.33 -5.05 -4.59
N ASN A 156 1.84 -5.66 -5.67
CA ASN A 156 2.67 -6.33 -6.67
C ASN A 156 2.52 -5.65 -8.04
N LEU A 157 3.30 -4.59 -8.29
CA LEU A 157 3.22 -3.81 -9.53
C LEU A 157 3.74 -4.63 -10.72
N SER A 158 4.87 -5.30 -10.55
CA SER A 158 5.56 -6.08 -11.59
C SER A 158 4.75 -7.30 -12.00
N GLU A 159 4.12 -8.01 -11.06
CA GLU A 159 3.20 -9.10 -11.40
C GLU A 159 1.95 -8.57 -12.11
N ARG A 160 1.47 -7.37 -11.77
CA ARG A 160 0.36 -6.72 -12.44
C ARG A 160 0.73 -6.32 -13.87
N GLU A 161 1.87 -5.68 -14.07
CA GLU A 161 2.40 -5.29 -15.38
C GLU A 161 2.71 -6.52 -16.24
N PHE A 162 3.31 -7.56 -15.68
CA PHE A 162 3.54 -8.84 -16.35
C PHE A 162 2.22 -9.53 -16.72
N SER A 163 1.24 -9.56 -15.81
CA SER A 163 -0.08 -10.12 -16.10
C SER A 163 -0.80 -9.36 -17.21
N VAL A 164 -0.67 -8.03 -17.24
CA VAL A 164 -1.17 -7.18 -18.33
C VAL A 164 -0.44 -7.49 -19.64
N ALA A 165 0.89 -7.62 -19.61
CA ALA A 165 1.71 -7.94 -20.78
C ALA A 165 1.41 -9.34 -21.34
N VAL A 166 1.24 -10.35 -20.48
CA VAL A 166 0.88 -11.73 -20.88
C VAL A 166 -0.52 -11.76 -21.47
N ARG A 167 -1.51 -11.10 -20.87
CA ARG A 167 -2.87 -11.00 -21.42
C ARG A 167 -2.85 -10.35 -22.80
N LYS A 168 -2.15 -9.22 -22.93
CA LYS A 168 -1.92 -8.54 -24.21
C LYS A 168 -1.28 -9.46 -25.25
N ALA A 169 -0.25 -10.23 -24.87
CA ALA A 169 0.42 -11.19 -25.76
C ALA A 169 -0.47 -12.40 -26.14
N GLN A 170 -1.42 -12.77 -25.30
CA GLN A 170 -2.38 -13.85 -25.53
C GLN A 170 -3.61 -13.40 -26.33
N GLY A 171 -3.67 -12.14 -26.79
CA GLY A 171 -4.85 -11.58 -27.45
C GLY A 171 -6.08 -11.50 -26.53
N GLN A 172 -5.88 -11.70 -25.22
CA GLN A 172 -6.87 -11.40 -24.20
C GLN A 172 -6.67 -9.93 -23.87
N GLU A 173 -7.48 -9.05 -24.47
CA GLU A 173 -7.47 -7.66 -24.04
C GLU A 173 -7.64 -7.60 -22.52
N PRO A 174 -6.88 -6.74 -21.81
CA PRO A 174 -7.16 -6.50 -20.41
C PRO A 174 -8.65 -6.22 -20.33
N ALA A 175 -9.38 -6.98 -19.49
CA ALA A 175 -10.80 -6.76 -19.31
C ALA A 175 -10.97 -5.25 -19.18
N VAL A 176 -11.71 -4.63 -20.09
CA VAL A 176 -11.81 -3.18 -20.28
C VAL A 176 -12.18 -2.46 -18.96
N ASP A 177 -12.64 -3.24 -17.98
CA ASP A 177 -13.08 -2.86 -16.65
C ASP A 177 -12.03 -3.02 -15.53
N ALA A 178 -10.78 -3.42 -15.82
CA ALA A 178 -9.75 -3.59 -14.80
C ALA A 178 -9.17 -2.23 -14.37
N TYR A 179 -9.48 -1.79 -13.15
CA TYR A 179 -8.98 -0.54 -12.58
C TYR A 179 -7.51 -0.65 -12.14
N ASP A 180 -6.59 -0.36 -13.05
CA ASP A 180 -5.16 -0.61 -12.94
C ASP A 180 -4.29 0.57 -12.49
N ARG A 181 -4.72 1.80 -12.77
CA ARG A 181 -3.96 3.02 -12.45
C ARG A 181 -4.52 3.68 -11.20
N CYS A 182 -3.87 3.48 -10.05
CA CYS A 182 -4.35 3.95 -8.75
C CYS A 182 -3.52 5.12 -8.20
N TYR A 183 -4.22 6.13 -7.69
CA TYR A 183 -3.68 7.35 -7.08
C TYR A 183 -4.04 7.35 -5.58
N PRO A 184 -3.08 7.08 -4.67
CA PRO A 184 -3.34 7.07 -3.23
C PRO A 184 -3.55 8.48 -2.65
N SER A 185 -3.90 8.54 -1.37
CA SER A 185 -4.03 9.81 -0.62
C SER A 185 -2.82 10.72 -0.80
N GLY A 186 -3.06 12.02 -0.95
CA GLY A 186 -2.02 13.01 -1.25
C GLY A 186 -1.62 13.10 -2.73
N SER A 187 -2.02 12.13 -3.57
CA SER A 187 -1.76 12.20 -5.01
C SER A 187 -2.49 13.36 -5.65
N ARG A 188 -1.88 13.93 -6.69
CA ARG A 188 -2.40 15.06 -7.44
C ARG A 188 -3.00 14.56 -8.74
N ILE A 189 -4.28 14.85 -8.97
CA ILE A 189 -5.01 14.43 -10.16
C ILE A 189 -5.58 15.67 -10.85
N HIS A 190 -5.46 15.73 -12.18
CA HIS A 190 -6.06 16.81 -12.95
C HIS A 190 -7.60 16.79 -12.76
N PRO A 191 -8.26 17.92 -12.42
CA PRO A 191 -9.68 17.95 -12.08
C PRO A 191 -10.58 17.35 -13.16
N ALA A 192 -10.27 17.61 -14.44
CA ALA A 192 -11.01 17.06 -15.57
C ALA A 192 -11.07 15.52 -15.60
N LYS A 193 -10.05 14.83 -15.06
CA LYS A 193 -10.01 13.36 -15.00
C LYS A 193 -10.92 12.78 -13.92
N VAL A 194 -11.33 13.58 -12.93
CA VAL A 194 -12.17 13.16 -11.80
C VAL A 194 -13.41 14.04 -11.65
N LYS A 195 -13.88 14.64 -12.74
CA LYS A 195 -14.93 15.69 -12.71
C LYS A 195 -16.18 15.29 -11.92
N HIS A 196 -16.63 14.04 -12.04
CA HIS A 196 -17.81 13.55 -11.32
C HIS A 196 -17.55 13.25 -9.84
N LEU A 197 -16.28 13.10 -9.44
CA LEU A 197 -15.90 12.92 -8.04
C LEU A 197 -15.85 14.24 -7.28
N LEU A 198 -15.64 15.35 -7.99
CA LEU A 198 -15.55 16.68 -7.39
C LEU A 198 -16.82 17.01 -6.61
N GLY A 199 -18.00 16.72 -7.18
CA GLY A 199 -19.27 16.90 -6.47
C GLY A 199 -19.37 16.08 -5.18
N TYR A 200 -18.91 14.82 -5.21
CA TYR A 200 -18.88 13.95 -4.02
C TYR A 200 -17.91 14.47 -2.95
N TRP A 201 -16.70 14.89 -3.34
CA TRP A 201 -15.71 15.43 -2.41
C TRP A 201 -16.11 16.79 -1.83
N SER A 202 -16.75 17.64 -2.61
CA SER A 202 -17.33 18.89 -2.12
C SER A 202 -18.41 18.63 -1.06
N TYR A 203 -19.32 17.69 -1.33
CA TYR A 203 -20.41 17.35 -0.39
C TYR A 203 -19.88 16.76 0.93
N THR A 204 -18.85 15.92 0.85
CA THR A 204 -18.23 15.30 2.03
C THR A 204 -17.23 16.20 2.75
N HIS A 205 -17.04 17.46 2.30
CA HIS A 205 -16.07 18.42 2.84
C HIS A 205 -14.63 17.90 2.83
N LYS A 206 -14.29 17.06 1.84
CA LYS A 206 -12.96 16.46 1.66
C LYS A 206 -12.21 17.04 0.46
N LEU A 207 -12.82 17.94 -0.31
CA LEU A 207 -12.19 18.51 -1.51
C LEU A 207 -11.07 19.48 -1.12
N HIS A 208 -9.87 19.17 -1.60
CA HIS A 208 -8.72 20.08 -1.54
C HIS A 208 -8.23 20.37 -2.95
N LEU A 209 -8.30 21.63 -3.35
CA LEU A 209 -7.81 22.13 -4.62
C LEU A 209 -6.45 22.79 -4.43
N ASP A 210 -5.49 22.41 -5.26
CA ASP A 210 -4.23 23.12 -5.44
C ASP A 210 -4.41 24.10 -6.61
N PHE A 211 -4.71 25.35 -6.26
CA PHE A 211 -4.99 26.41 -7.23
C PHE A 211 -3.75 26.85 -8.01
N GLU A 212 -2.54 26.68 -7.46
CA GLU A 212 -1.29 27.07 -8.14
C GLU A 212 -1.00 26.17 -9.33
N ASN A 213 -1.45 24.92 -9.27
CA ASN A 213 -1.12 23.89 -10.26
C ASN A 213 -2.34 23.22 -10.88
N VAL A 214 -3.53 23.73 -10.61
CA VAL A 214 -4.81 23.25 -11.15
C VAL A 214 -4.96 21.73 -10.95
N ALA A 215 -4.77 21.27 -9.71
CA ALA A 215 -4.87 19.86 -9.35
C ALA A 215 -5.83 19.64 -8.18
N VAL A 216 -6.45 18.47 -8.14
CA VAL A 216 -7.19 17.99 -6.97
C VAL A 216 -6.32 17.01 -6.21
N ILE A 217 -6.23 17.20 -4.89
CA ILE A 217 -5.47 16.32 -4.01
C ILE A 217 -6.40 15.22 -3.50
N VAL A 218 -6.01 13.95 -3.67
CA VAL A 218 -6.77 12.81 -3.15
C VAL A 218 -6.81 12.87 -1.63
N PRO A 219 -8.00 12.85 -0.99
CA PRO A 219 -8.11 13.02 0.45
C PRO A 219 -7.46 11.89 1.28
N PRO A 220 -7.11 12.15 2.54
CA PRO A 220 -6.57 11.13 3.45
C PRO A 220 -7.49 9.90 3.58
N GLY A 221 -6.90 8.70 3.52
CA GLY A 221 -7.59 7.42 3.63
C GLY A 221 -8.36 6.99 2.38
N GLN A 222 -8.25 7.75 1.28
CA GLN A 222 -8.87 7.48 0.00
C GLN A 222 -7.84 7.18 -1.10
N MET A 223 -8.31 6.51 -2.16
CA MET A 223 -7.54 6.17 -3.35
C MET A 223 -8.47 6.19 -4.56
N VAL A 224 -8.02 6.77 -5.68
CA VAL A 224 -8.78 6.77 -6.94
C VAL A 224 -8.10 5.82 -7.92
N CYS A 225 -8.82 4.83 -8.46
CA CYS A 225 -8.27 3.93 -9.47
C CYS A 225 -8.99 4.08 -10.80
N PHE A 226 -8.25 4.10 -11.91
CA PHE A 226 -8.75 4.19 -13.27
C PHE A 226 -8.61 2.87 -14.01
N ASN A 227 -9.53 2.56 -14.92
CA ASN A 227 -9.38 1.49 -15.90
C ASN A 227 -8.79 2.01 -17.22
N ALA A 228 -8.69 1.13 -18.21
CA ALA A 228 -8.20 1.46 -19.55
C ALA A 228 -9.10 2.47 -20.31
N SER A 229 -10.38 2.56 -19.94
CA SER A 229 -11.37 3.49 -20.53
C SER A 229 -11.45 4.84 -19.83
N ASP A 230 -10.53 5.11 -18.88
CA ASP A 230 -10.57 6.28 -17.99
C ASP A 230 -11.84 6.36 -17.09
N ASP A 231 -12.61 5.27 -16.96
CA ASP A 231 -13.54 5.15 -15.83
C ASP A 231 -12.74 5.05 -14.54
N TYR A 232 -13.30 5.53 -13.44
CA TYR A 232 -12.64 5.49 -12.15
C TYR A 232 -13.55 5.11 -10.99
N ILE A 233 -12.93 4.52 -9.96
CA ILE A 233 -13.55 4.19 -8.69
C ILE A 233 -12.88 4.97 -7.56
N LEU A 234 -13.65 5.31 -6.54
CA LEU A 234 -13.15 5.78 -5.25
C LEU A 234 -13.13 4.62 -4.27
N VAL A 235 -11.97 4.39 -3.67
CA VAL A 235 -11.75 3.42 -2.61
C VAL A 235 -11.45 4.17 -1.32
N GLU A 236 -12.26 3.94 -0.27
CA GLU A 236 -12.01 4.47 1.06
C GLU A 236 -11.73 3.31 2.02
N ARG A 237 -10.56 3.34 2.66
CA ARG A 237 -10.12 2.29 3.61
C ARG A 237 -10.26 0.86 3.05
N GLY A 238 -9.95 0.68 1.77
CA GLY A 238 -10.00 -0.62 1.09
C GLY A 238 -11.38 -1.07 0.60
N LYS A 239 -12.43 -0.26 0.76
CA LYS A 239 -13.77 -0.52 0.21
C LYS A 239 -14.08 0.44 -0.93
N VAL A 240 -14.65 -0.08 -2.01
CA VAL A 240 -15.16 0.76 -3.10
C VAL A 240 -16.41 1.47 -2.59
N VAL A 241 -16.40 2.80 -2.60
CA VAL A 241 -17.52 3.64 -2.12
C VAL A 241 -18.18 4.43 -3.24
N TRP A 242 -17.55 4.54 -4.41
CA TRP A 242 -18.09 5.27 -5.55
C TRP A 242 -17.48 4.78 -6.89
N SER A 243 -18.21 4.89 -8.00
CA SER A 243 -17.76 4.56 -9.37
C SER A 243 -18.33 5.51 -10.40
N SER A 244 -17.49 5.98 -11.35
CA SER A 244 -17.89 6.88 -12.44
C SER A 244 -18.86 6.19 -13.39
N ARG A 245 -18.63 4.91 -13.66
CA ARG A 245 -19.49 4.12 -14.52
C ARG A 245 -20.86 3.87 -13.89
N ALA A 246 -20.91 3.51 -12.61
CA ALA A 246 -22.18 3.37 -11.90
C ALA A 246 -22.95 4.71 -11.84
N TYR A 247 -22.23 5.82 -11.69
CA TYR A 247 -22.80 7.17 -11.76
C TYR A 247 -23.40 7.47 -13.14
N TRP A 248 -22.67 7.20 -14.23
CA TRP A 248 -23.14 7.37 -15.61
C TRP A 248 -24.32 6.47 -15.98
N GLU A 249 -24.26 5.18 -15.65
CA GLU A 249 -25.32 4.21 -15.97
C GLU A 249 -26.63 4.54 -15.25
N GLN A 250 -26.57 5.18 -14.08
CA GLN A 250 -27.74 5.62 -13.32
C GLN A 250 -28.33 6.95 -13.78
N MET A 251 -27.50 7.87 -14.28
CA MET A 251 -27.99 9.10 -14.95
C MET A 251 -28.84 8.77 -16.19
N TYR A 252 -28.55 7.67 -16.90
CA TYR A 252 -29.21 7.30 -18.16
C TYR A 252 -30.16 6.09 -18.11
N LEU A 253 -30.71 5.73 -16.93
CA LEU A 253 -31.84 4.79 -16.77
C LEU A 253 -31.69 3.41 -17.47
N LYS A 254 -30.52 2.76 -17.43
CA LYS A 254 -30.40 1.34 -17.84
C LYS A 254 -30.31 0.38 -16.63
N PRO A 255 -30.87 -0.86 -16.72
CA PRO A 255 -30.83 -1.82 -15.61
C PRO A 255 -29.40 -2.36 -15.38
N HIS A 256 -28.97 -2.46 -14.12
CA HIS A 256 -27.58 -2.77 -13.74
C HIS A 256 -27.43 -4.10 -12.97
N SER A 257 -26.22 -4.71 -13.03
CA SER A 257 -25.82 -5.96 -12.36
C SER A 257 -24.77 -5.79 -11.25
N GLY A 258 -24.33 -4.57 -10.92
CA GLY A 258 -23.41 -4.28 -9.80
C GLY A 258 -24.10 -3.81 -8.50
N PRO A 259 -23.32 -3.35 -7.50
CA PRO A 259 -23.83 -3.00 -6.18
C PRO A 259 -24.85 -1.85 -6.27
N LYS A 260 -26.05 -2.09 -5.75
CA LYS A 260 -27.10 -1.07 -5.68
C LYS A 260 -26.71 0.02 -4.67
N ARG A 261 -27.00 1.28 -5.01
CA ARG A 261 -26.92 2.40 -4.07
C ARG A 261 -27.81 2.17 -2.85
N THR A 262 -27.40 2.71 -1.72
CA THR A 262 -28.28 2.87 -0.56
C THR A 262 -28.98 4.23 -0.60
N ALA A 263 -30.03 4.39 0.21
CA ALA A 263 -30.79 5.65 0.25
C ALA A 263 -29.96 6.83 0.76
N GLU A 264 -28.82 6.58 1.41
CA GLU A 264 -27.92 7.61 1.93
C GLU A 264 -26.91 8.14 0.89
N ASP A 265 -26.79 7.50 -0.28
CA ASP A 265 -25.86 7.96 -1.31
C ASP A 265 -26.32 9.31 -1.90
N PRO A 266 -25.43 10.30 -2.09
CA PRO A 266 -25.80 11.62 -2.60
C PRO A 266 -26.36 11.55 -4.03
N LYS A 267 -27.53 12.16 -4.27
CA LYS A 267 -28.13 12.21 -5.61
C LYS A 267 -27.21 13.00 -6.56
N PRO A 268 -27.10 12.62 -7.84
CA PRO A 268 -26.35 13.41 -8.82
C PRO A 268 -26.92 14.81 -8.88
N ASP A 269 -26.07 15.83 -8.75
CA ASP A 269 -26.47 17.22 -8.96
C ASP A 269 -26.49 17.50 -10.46
N ALA A 270 -27.69 17.61 -11.02
CA ALA A 270 -27.92 17.87 -12.45
C ALA A 270 -27.42 19.27 -12.88
N LYS A 271 -27.04 20.14 -11.94
CA LYS A 271 -26.57 21.51 -12.24
C LYS A 271 -25.12 21.58 -12.70
N LEU A 272 -24.32 20.53 -12.50
CA LEU A 272 -22.91 20.49 -12.91
C LEU A 272 -22.70 20.10 -14.39
N GLU A 273 -23.77 19.85 -15.14
CA GLU A 273 -23.73 19.42 -16.56
C GLU A 273 -23.90 20.56 -17.58
N TYR A 274 -24.19 21.80 -17.16
CA TYR A 274 -24.58 22.87 -18.09
C TYR A 274 -23.58 24.04 -18.23
N ASP A 275 -22.36 23.91 -17.71
CA ASP A 275 -21.29 24.90 -17.88
C ASP A 275 -20.18 24.41 -18.83
N ASP A 276 -20.57 23.95 -20.04
CA ASP A 276 -19.72 23.85 -21.23
C ASP A 276 -20.36 24.61 -22.40
#